data_AF-A0A843FU32-F1
#
_entry.id   AF-A0A843FU32-F1
#
_cell.length_a   1.000
_cell.length_b   1.000
_cell.length_c   1.000
_cell.angle_alpha   90.00
_cell.angle_beta   90.00
_cell.angle_gamma   90.00
#
_symmetry.space_group_name_H-M   'P 1'
#
loop_
_entity.id
_entity.type
_entity.pdbx_description
1 polymer ?
#
loop_
_entity_poly.entity_id
_entity_poly.type
_entity_poly.pdbx_seq_one_letter_code
_entity_poly.pdbx_strand_id
1 'polypeptide(L)'
;MIVVTTPMCRQIVEWAGLKEFKVNKFPDEEEADFAILLSESKVKMDSLAIKLNTFRQIRESIKTVSDCLFEKGLIEKAIADEEIEAIFNDYDNDVKYALLDEEAFNEIRKSKEDKKVKVYSEFLK
;
A
#
# COMPACT_ATOMS: atom_id res chain seq x y z
N MET A 1 -15.91 -3.67 16.72
CA MET A 1 -15.07 -4.53 15.87
C MET A 1 -13.63 -4.08 16.01
N ILE A 2 -12.73 -4.98 16.38
CA ILE A 2 -11.30 -4.72 16.61
C ILE A 2 -10.51 -5.18 15.38
N VAL A 3 -9.81 -4.25 14.75
CA VAL A 3 -8.89 -4.54 13.64
C VAL A 3 -7.48 -4.71 14.18
N VAL A 4 -6.77 -5.71 13.68
CA VAL A 4 -5.32 -5.87 13.89
C VAL A 4 -4.59 -5.77 12.55
N THR A 5 -3.40 -5.19 12.55
CA THR A 5 -2.55 -5.12 11.37
C THR A 5 -1.12 -5.50 11.72
N THR A 6 -0.37 -5.96 10.73
CA THR A 6 1.07 -6.16 10.91
C THR A 6 1.81 -4.82 10.86
N PRO A 7 3.00 -4.70 11.49
CA PRO A 7 3.76 -3.45 11.46
C PRO A 7 4.01 -2.88 10.05
N MET A 8 4.14 -3.74 9.03
CA MET A 8 4.34 -3.29 7.64
C MET A 8 3.10 -2.64 7.03
N CYS A 9 1.91 -3.06 7.43
CA CYS A 9 0.65 -2.56 6.88
C CYS A 9 0.08 -1.38 7.69
N ARG A 10 0.71 -1.01 8.81
CA ARG A 10 0.25 0.05 9.71
C ARG A 10 -0.05 1.35 8.97
N GLN A 11 0.91 1.85 8.19
CA GLN A 11 0.78 3.14 7.52
C GLN A 11 -0.40 3.18 6.53
N ILE A 12 -0.65 2.05 5.85
CA ILE A 12 -1.77 1.90 4.92
C ILE A 12 -3.11 2.00 5.63
N VAL A 13 -3.23 1.37 6.80
CA VAL A 13 -4.45 1.41 7.62
C VAL A 13 -4.71 2.82 8.15
N GLU A 14 -3.67 3.53 8.59
CA GLU A 14 -3.77 4.94 9.01
C GLU A 14 -4.20 5.84 7.84
N TRP A 15 -3.56 5.70 6.68
CA TRP A 15 -3.92 6.45 5.48
C TRP A 15 -5.32 6.13 4.95
N ALA A 16 -5.79 4.90 5.14
CA ALA A 16 -7.15 4.51 4.78
C ALA A 16 -8.23 5.10 5.72
N GLY A 17 -7.84 5.78 6.80
CA GLY A 17 -8.71 6.56 7.67
C GLY A 17 -9.05 5.91 9.02
N LEU A 18 -8.53 4.71 9.32
CA LEU A 18 -8.78 4.05 10.60
C LEU A 18 -7.84 4.59 11.68
N LYS A 19 -8.41 5.17 12.74
CA LYS A 19 -7.65 5.81 13.83
C LYS A 19 -7.26 4.84 14.95
N GLU A 20 -8.10 3.86 15.22
CA GLU A 20 -7.94 2.93 16.34
C GLU A 20 -7.90 1.49 15.83
N PHE A 21 -6.75 0.85 16.00
CA PHE A 21 -6.51 -0.55 15.64
C PHE A 21 -5.27 -1.06 16.39
N LYS A 22 -5.10 -2.38 16.44
CA LYS A 22 -3.93 -3.02 17.06
C LYS A 22 -2.84 -3.26 16.02
N VAL A 23 -1.58 -3.17 16.44
CA VAL A 23 -0.42 -3.55 15.61
C VAL A 23 0.26 -4.74 16.25
N ASN A 24 0.23 -5.90 15.60
CA ASN A 24 0.90 -7.10 16.07
C ASN A 24 1.48 -7.90 14.88
N LYS A 25 2.68 -8.46 15.06
CA LYS A 25 3.33 -9.33 14.07
C LYS A 25 2.61 -10.67 13.92
N PHE A 26 1.88 -11.11 14.94
CA PHE A 26 1.13 -12.37 14.97
C PHE A 26 -0.36 -12.08 15.22
N PRO A 27 -1.13 -11.70 14.19
CA PRO A 27 -2.55 -11.36 14.34
C PRO A 27 -3.39 -12.45 15.03
N ASP A 28 -3.11 -13.73 14.77
CA ASP A 28 -3.83 -14.86 15.39
C ASP A 28 -3.63 -14.97 16.92
N GLU A 29 -2.67 -14.27 17.51
CA GLU A 29 -2.45 -14.20 18.96
C GLU A 29 -3.21 -13.04 19.62
N GLU A 30 -3.88 -12.20 18.83
CA GLU A 30 -4.71 -11.11 19.32
C GLU A 30 -6.18 -11.48 19.40
N GLU A 31 -6.85 -11.01 20.44
CA GLU A 31 -8.30 -10.91 20.48
C GLU A 31 -8.73 -9.77 19.54
N ALA A 32 -8.81 -10.08 18.25
CA ALA A 32 -9.24 -9.20 17.17
C ALA A 32 -10.25 -9.91 16.26
N ASP A 33 -11.12 -9.13 15.63
CA ASP A 33 -12.18 -9.64 14.76
C ASP A 33 -11.71 -9.78 13.29
N PHE A 34 -10.70 -9.00 12.90
CA PHE A 34 -10.26 -8.90 11.51
C PHE A 34 -8.82 -8.44 11.38
N ALA A 35 -8.08 -9.02 10.44
CA ALA A 35 -6.71 -8.65 10.17
C ALA A 35 -6.51 -7.96 8.80
N ILE A 36 -5.62 -6.98 8.75
CA ILE A 36 -5.10 -6.41 7.51
C ILE A 36 -3.60 -6.74 7.44
N LEU A 37 -3.18 -7.46 6.40
CA LEU A 37 -1.82 -7.99 6.31
C LEU A 37 -1.30 -8.04 4.88
N LEU A 38 0.00 -8.23 4.74
CA LEU A 38 0.62 -8.50 3.45
C LEU A 38 0.09 -9.80 2.85
N SER A 39 0.00 -9.85 1.52
CA SER A 39 -0.51 -11.01 0.78
C SER A 39 0.29 -12.30 0.97
N GLU A 40 1.54 -12.17 1.43
CA GLU A 40 2.47 -13.24 1.74
C GLU A 40 2.21 -13.85 3.12
N SER A 41 1.53 -13.12 4.01
CA SER A 41 1.21 -13.55 5.35
C SER A 41 -0.05 -14.43 5.35
N LYS A 42 -0.09 -15.41 6.26
CA LYS A 42 -1.23 -16.32 6.44
C LYS A 42 -1.70 -16.25 7.89
N VAL A 43 -3.00 -16.09 8.07
CA VAL A 43 -3.67 -16.07 9.37
C VAL A 43 -4.93 -16.93 9.31
N LYS A 44 -5.43 -17.35 10.46
CA LYS A 44 -6.67 -18.15 10.56
C LYS A 44 -7.92 -17.27 10.66
N MET A 45 -7.79 -16.08 11.25
CA MET A 45 -8.89 -15.12 11.35
C MET A 45 -9.29 -14.52 9.99
N ASP A 46 -10.50 -13.92 9.93
CA ASP A 46 -10.94 -13.18 8.75
C ASP A 46 -9.94 -12.05 8.44
N SER A 47 -9.63 -11.85 7.17
CA SER A 47 -8.57 -10.93 6.80
C SER A 47 -8.64 -10.36 5.40
N LEU A 48 -8.02 -9.19 5.24
CA LEU A 48 -7.70 -8.56 3.97
C LEU A 48 -6.19 -8.62 3.71
N ALA A 49 -5.82 -9.24 2.60
CA ALA A 49 -4.45 -9.33 2.11
C ALA A 49 -4.16 -8.21 1.10
N ILE A 50 -3.08 -7.45 1.32
CA ILE A 50 -2.66 -6.32 0.48
C ILE A 50 -1.22 -6.46 -0.02
N LYS A 51 -0.83 -5.68 -1.04
CA LYS A 51 0.52 -5.71 -1.64
C LYS A 51 1.18 -4.34 -1.57
N LEU A 52 2.47 -4.30 -1.24
CA LEU A 52 3.20 -3.03 -1.02
C LEU A 52 4.51 -2.94 -1.82
N ASN A 53 4.67 -3.70 -2.91
CA ASN A 53 5.95 -3.77 -3.63
C ASN A 53 6.19 -2.58 -4.56
N THR A 54 5.14 -1.90 -5.01
CA THR A 54 5.24 -0.75 -5.91
C THR A 54 4.32 0.38 -5.43
N PHE A 55 4.59 1.62 -5.85
CA PHE A 55 3.73 2.77 -5.51
C PHE A 55 2.29 2.59 -5.98
N ARG A 56 2.10 2.04 -7.18
CA ARG A 56 0.78 1.65 -7.66
C ARG A 56 0.08 0.68 -6.69
N GLN A 57 0.77 -0.37 -6.26
CA GLN A 57 0.22 -1.33 -5.30
C GLN A 57 -0.08 -0.69 -3.94
N ILE A 58 0.76 0.25 -3.48
CA ILE A 58 0.52 1.01 -2.25
C ILE A 58 -0.78 1.83 -2.38
N ARG A 59 -0.98 2.57 -3.48
CA ARG A 59 -2.21 3.32 -3.74
C ARG A 59 -3.45 2.43 -3.78
N GLU A 60 -3.38 1.36 -4.58
CA GLU A 60 -4.46 0.38 -4.69
C GLU A 60 -4.78 -0.24 -3.32
N SER A 61 -3.76 -0.48 -2.48
CA SER A 61 -3.93 -1.01 -1.13
C SER A 61 -4.60 -0.01 -0.18
N ILE A 62 -4.25 1.28 -0.22
CA ILE A 62 -4.93 2.32 0.57
C ILE A 62 -6.42 2.35 0.21
N LYS A 63 -6.73 2.36 -1.10
CA LYS A 63 -8.10 2.39 -1.59
C LYS A 63 -8.89 1.15 -1.16
N THR A 64 -8.33 -0.03 -1.41
CA THR A 64 -8.95 -1.32 -1.04
C THR A 64 -9.22 -1.43 0.46
N VAL A 65 -8.26 -1.01 1.30
CA VAL A 65 -8.43 -1.01 2.75
C VAL A 65 -9.53 -0.03 3.15
N SER A 66 -9.53 1.19 2.60
CA SER A 66 -10.53 2.21 2.96
C SER A 66 -11.94 1.78 2.58
N ASP A 67 -12.13 1.23 1.37
CA ASP A 67 -13.44 0.73 0.93
C ASP A 67 -13.90 -0.43 1.83
N CYS A 68 -13.02 -1.37 2.18
CA CYS A 68 -13.32 -2.46 3.09
C CYS A 68 -13.73 -1.98 4.49
N LEU A 69 -13.03 -0.98 5.03
CA LEU A 69 -13.35 -0.39 6.34
C LEU A 69 -14.70 0.34 6.31
N PHE A 70 -15.01 1.02 5.21
CA PHE A 70 -16.30 1.70 5.02
C PHE A 70 -17.45 0.70 4.94
N GLU A 71 -17.31 -0.38 4.16
CA GLU A 71 -18.30 -1.46 4.07
C GLU A 71 -18.54 -2.15 5.41
N LYS A 72 -17.50 -2.27 6.25
CA LYS A 72 -17.59 -2.82 7.62
C LYS A 72 -18.09 -1.78 8.65
N GLY A 73 -18.38 -0.55 8.25
CA GLY A 73 -18.88 0.52 9.13
C GLY A 73 -17.85 1.01 10.16
N LEU A 74 -16.56 0.83 9.89
CA LEU A 74 -15.45 1.23 10.77
C LEU A 74 -15.01 2.69 10.56
N ILE A 75 -15.36 3.26 9.40
CA ILE A 75 -15.12 4.67 9.05
C ILE A 75 -16.40 5.26 8.44
N GLU A 76 -16.60 6.57 8.59
CA GLU A 76 -17.81 7.26 8.12
C GLU A 76 -17.85 7.47 6.59
N LYS A 77 -16.67 7.54 5.97
CA LYS A 77 -16.52 7.71 4.52
C LYS A 77 -15.29 6.94 4.03
N ALA A 78 -15.37 6.34 2.86
CA ALA A 78 -14.21 5.86 2.14
C ALA A 78 -13.36 7.06 1.68
N ILE A 79 -12.04 6.87 1.62
CA ILE A 79 -11.12 7.88 1.10
C ILE A 79 -11.32 8.06 -0.41
N ALA A 80 -11.36 9.32 -0.84
CA ALA A 80 -11.43 9.66 -2.26
C ALA A 80 -10.06 9.56 -2.93
N ASP A 81 -10.03 9.39 -4.25
CA ASP A 81 -8.77 9.27 -4.99
C ASP A 81 -7.92 10.54 -4.84
N GLU A 82 -8.54 11.73 -4.81
CA GLU A 82 -7.83 13.00 -4.61
C GLU A 82 -7.16 13.10 -3.23
N GLU A 83 -7.78 12.51 -2.20
CA GLU A 83 -7.20 12.42 -0.86
C GLU A 83 -6.00 11.44 -0.87
N ILE A 84 -6.06 10.36 -1.65
CA ILE A 84 -4.91 9.46 -1.88
C ILE A 84 -3.80 10.20 -2.61
N GLU A 85 -4.10 10.98 -3.67
CA GLU A 85 -3.10 11.80 -4.37
C GLU A 85 -2.38 12.74 -3.41
N ALA A 86 -3.14 13.41 -2.53
CA ALA A 86 -2.60 14.37 -1.56
C ALA A 86 -1.59 13.74 -0.60
N ILE A 87 -1.77 12.46 -0.21
CA ILE A 87 -0.79 11.73 0.63
C ILE A 87 0.58 11.67 -0.04
N PHE A 88 0.63 11.53 -1.37
CA PHE A 88 1.88 11.39 -2.12
C PHE A 88 2.45 12.72 -2.61
N ASN A 89 1.65 13.78 -2.65
CA ASN A 89 2.10 15.11 -3.09
C ASN A 89 3.12 15.75 -2.12
N ASP A 90 3.13 15.32 -0.86
CA ASP A 90 4.13 15.76 0.14
C ASP A 90 5.48 15.04 0.00
N TYR A 91 5.57 13.99 -0.82
CA TYR A 91 6.82 13.29 -1.10
C TYR A 91 7.55 13.95 -2.29
N ASP A 92 8.85 14.17 -2.14
CA ASP A 92 9.70 14.94 -3.06
C ASP A 92 9.63 14.46 -4.53
N ASN A 93 10.07 15.31 -5.46
CA ASN A 93 10.06 15.09 -6.91
C ASN A 93 10.71 13.76 -7.37
N ASP A 94 11.49 13.10 -6.52
CA ASP A 94 12.10 11.79 -6.77
C ASP A 94 11.07 10.64 -6.88
N VAL A 95 9.87 10.81 -6.33
CA VAL A 95 8.77 9.82 -6.45
C VAL A 95 7.98 9.99 -7.77
N LYS A 96 8.22 11.09 -8.51
CA LYS A 96 7.48 11.43 -9.74
C LYS A 96 7.47 10.30 -10.78
N TYR A 97 8.59 9.59 -10.96
CA TYR A 97 8.66 8.47 -11.92
C TYR A 97 7.93 7.22 -11.44
N ALA A 98 7.78 7.09 -10.13
CA ALA A 98 7.19 5.93 -9.50
C ALA A 98 5.64 6.00 -9.49
N LEU A 99 5.10 7.20 -9.71
CA LEU A 99 3.67 7.48 -9.87
C LEU A 99 3.22 7.48 -11.33
N LEU A 100 4.12 7.29 -12.30
CA LEU A 100 3.75 7.24 -13.71
C LEU A 100 2.96 5.98 -14.01
N ASP A 101 1.93 6.13 -14.83
CA ASP A 101 1.31 5.00 -15.47
C ASP A 101 2.25 4.35 -16.50
N GLU A 102 1.84 3.20 -17.00
CA GLU A 102 2.65 2.39 -17.92
C GLU A 102 2.91 3.13 -19.25
N GLU A 103 1.99 3.98 -19.66
CA GLU A 103 2.09 4.75 -20.91
C GLU A 103 3.13 5.87 -20.78
N ALA A 104 3.00 6.73 -19.77
CA ALA A 104 3.95 7.79 -19.47
C ALA A 104 5.35 7.25 -19.14
N PHE A 105 5.44 6.10 -18.45
CA PHE A 105 6.73 5.44 -18.22
C PHE A 105 7.38 4.98 -19.53
N ASN A 106 6.60 4.40 -20.45
CA ASN A 106 7.09 3.95 -21.75
C ASN A 106 7.52 5.12 -22.65
N GLU A 107 6.82 6.25 -22.61
CA GLU A 107 7.23 7.47 -23.32
C GLU A 107 8.60 7.96 -22.85
N ILE A 108 8.82 8.01 -21.53
CA ILE A 108 10.10 8.40 -20.96
C ILE A 108 11.19 7.42 -21.36
N ARG A 109 10.92 6.11 -21.28
CA ARG A 109 11.85 5.06 -21.70
C ARG A 109 12.26 5.23 -23.16
N LYS A 110 11.31 5.50 -24.05
CA LYS A 110 11.56 5.74 -25.47
C LYS A 110 12.37 7.03 -25.69
N SER A 111 12.07 8.08 -24.94
CA SER A 111 12.80 9.36 -25.01
C SER A 111 14.26 9.29 -24.53
N LYS A 112 14.61 8.23 -23.80
CA LYS A 112 15.94 7.99 -23.21
C LYS A 112 16.59 6.71 -23.74
N GLU A 113 16.13 6.17 -24.88
CA GLU A 113 16.65 4.92 -25.44
C GLU A 113 18.14 4.98 -25.79
N ASP A 114 18.64 6.18 -26.06
CA ASP A 114 20.04 6.50 -26.34
C ASP A 114 20.94 6.41 -25.09
N LYS A 115 20.36 6.52 -23.90
CA LYS A 115 21.06 6.35 -22.62
C LYS A 115 21.26 4.87 -22.30
N LYS A 116 22.44 4.35 -22.65
CA LYS A 116 22.86 2.98 -22.31
C LYS A 116 23.28 2.88 -20.85
N VAL A 117 22.35 2.57 -19.96
CA VAL A 117 22.66 2.19 -18.58
C VAL A 117 23.09 0.72 -18.54
N LYS A 118 24.34 0.45 -18.15
CA LYS A 118 24.82 -0.90 -17.86
C LYS A 118 24.81 -1.12 -16.36
N VAL A 119 24.01 -2.09 -15.89
CA VAL A 119 24.04 -2.52 -14.49
C VAL A 119 25.12 -3.58 -14.36
N TYR A 120 26.27 -3.20 -13.82
CA TYR A 120 27.28 -4.15 -13.37
C TYR A 120 26.91 -4.62 -11.96
N SER A 121 25.93 -5.52 -11.87
CA SER A 121 25.61 -6.13 -10.58
C SER A 121 26.59 -7.27 -10.32
N GLU A 122 27.57 -7.04 -9.44
CA GLU A 122 28.30 -8.12 -8.78
C GLU A 122 27.48 -8.76 -7.63
N PHE A 123 26.26 -8.27 -7.37
CA PHE A 123 25.43 -8.68 -6.23
C PHE A 123 24.63 -9.97 -6.46
N LEU A 124 24.63 -10.51 -7.68
CA LEU A 124 24.04 -11.82 -8.00
C LEU A 124 25.15 -12.86 -8.27
N LYS A 125 26.11 -12.96 -7.34
CA LYS A 125 27.05 -14.08 -7.28
C LYS A 125 26.52 -15.16 -6.34
#